data_AF-A0A224YUQ0-F1
#
_entry.id   AF-A0A224YUQ0-F1
#
_cell.length_a   1.000
_cell.length_b   1.000
_cell.length_c   1.000
_cell.angle_alpha   90.00
_cell.angle_beta   90.00
_cell.angle_gamma   90.00
#
_symmetry.space_group_name_H-M   'P 1'
#
loop_
_entity.id
_entity.type
_entity.pdbx_description
1 polymer ?
#
loop_
_entity_poly.entity_id
_entity_poly.type
_entity_poly.pdbx_seq_one_letter_code
_entity_poly.pdbx_strand_id
1 'polypeptide(L)'
;MAAFVAKQMMGSKLNAVKGQIGGDGETSEDKEAEAEAEQERLEALREAEERRKEKHRRMEEEREKMRQQIRDKYGIKKKEEEKPAEVDDFAAGSLNRRKKTPEEIAAENEAAEQDDLTRLRNTIETQVNELKSSIEGKCVLQ
;
A
#
# COMPACT_ATOMS: atom_id res chain seq x y z
N MET A 1 -37.67 5.29 -1.96
CA MET A 1 -37.77 5.41 -0.48
C MET A 1 -36.49 5.03 0.26
N ALA A 2 -35.63 4.12 -0.24
CA ALA A 2 -34.38 3.73 0.43
C ALA A 2 -33.32 4.87 0.58
N ALA A 3 -33.22 5.77 -0.41
CA ALA A 3 -32.25 6.87 -0.38
C ALA A 3 -32.54 7.94 0.71
N PHE A 4 -33.80 8.08 1.14
CA PHE A 4 -34.20 9.06 2.16
C PHE A 4 -33.85 8.56 3.57
N VAL A 5 -34.05 7.25 3.83
CA VAL A 5 -33.71 6.61 5.11
C VAL A 5 -32.19 6.62 5.34
N ALA A 6 -31.40 6.37 4.29
CA ALA A 6 -29.94 6.45 4.36
C ALA A 6 -29.44 7.86 4.73
N LYS A 7 -30.07 8.91 4.18
CA LYS A 7 -29.69 10.30 4.46
C LYS A 7 -30.02 10.72 5.90
N GLN A 8 -31.14 10.26 6.43
CA GLN A 8 -31.54 10.57 7.81
C GLN A 8 -30.66 9.86 8.83
N MET A 9 -30.29 8.60 8.59
CA MET A 9 -29.38 7.86 9.47
C MET A 9 -27.94 8.38 9.45
N MET A 10 -27.47 8.91 8.33
CA MET A 10 -26.13 9.48 8.22
C MET A 10 -26.03 10.88 8.88
N GLY A 11 -27.08 11.69 8.79
CA GLY A 11 -27.13 13.01 9.43
C GLY A 11 -27.10 12.94 10.96
N SER A 12 -27.74 11.95 11.57
CA SER A 12 -27.73 11.78 13.03
C SER A 12 -26.38 11.28 13.57
N LYS A 13 -25.68 10.42 12.82
CA LYS A 13 -24.36 9.89 13.24
C LYS A 13 -23.27 10.96 13.23
N LEU A 14 -23.31 11.89 12.26
CA LEU A 14 -22.30 12.95 12.15
C LEU A 14 -22.41 14.01 13.25
N ASN A 15 -23.62 14.27 13.78
CA ASN A 15 -23.80 15.22 14.88
C ASN A 15 -23.31 14.68 16.24
N ALA A 16 -23.41 13.37 16.47
CA ALA A 16 -22.88 12.72 17.68
C ALA A 16 -21.35 12.76 17.71
N VAL A 17 -20.69 12.52 16.58
CA VAL A 17 -19.22 12.57 16.45
C VAL A 17 -18.69 13.99 16.67
N LYS A 18 -19.43 15.02 16.21
CA LYS A 18 -19.03 16.42 16.40
C LYS A 18 -19.06 16.87 17.88
N GLY A 19 -19.88 16.23 18.72
CA GLY A 19 -19.94 16.52 20.16
C GLY A 19 -18.81 15.90 20.98
N GLN A 20 -18.15 14.86 20.46
CA GLN A 20 -17.13 14.09 21.20
C GLN A 20 -15.70 14.62 21.02
N ILE A 21 -15.47 15.53 20.07
CA ILE A 21 -14.14 16.09 19.75
C ILE A 21 -13.78 17.33 20.59
N GLY A 22 -14.67 17.82 21.45
CA GLY A 22 -14.50 19.06 22.23
C GLY A 22 -14.34 18.88 23.73
N GLY A 23 -13.71 17.80 24.20
CA GLY A 23 -13.56 17.47 25.62
C GLY A 23 -12.13 17.62 26.15
N ASP A 24 -11.93 18.70 26.88
CA ASP A 24 -10.87 19.04 27.84
C ASP A 24 -10.12 17.86 28.54
N GLY A 25 -8.78 17.86 28.49
CA GLY A 25 -7.91 17.24 29.49
C GLY A 25 -7.35 15.83 29.23
N GLU A 26 -6.39 15.68 28.31
CA GLU A 26 -5.62 14.44 28.10
C GLU A 26 -4.70 14.15 29.33
N THR A 27 -5.09 13.22 30.19
CA THR A 27 -4.21 12.65 31.22
C THR A 27 -3.34 11.52 30.64
N SER A 28 -2.21 11.22 31.29
CA SER A 28 -1.24 10.22 30.83
C SER A 28 -1.83 8.80 30.67
N GLU A 29 -2.94 8.50 31.33
CA GLU A 29 -3.64 7.20 31.26
C GLU A 29 -4.48 7.06 29.98
N ASP A 30 -5.01 8.16 29.43
CA ASP A 30 -5.76 8.13 28.16
C ASP A 30 -4.84 7.81 26.97
N LYS A 31 -3.57 8.23 27.03
CA LYS A 31 -2.56 7.91 26.01
C LYS A 31 -2.19 6.42 25.97
N GLU A 32 -2.18 5.77 27.12
CA GLU A 32 -1.88 4.33 27.22
C GLU A 32 -3.06 3.49 26.74
N ALA A 33 -4.29 3.89 27.09
CA ALA A 33 -5.52 3.26 26.59
C ALA A 33 -5.71 3.46 25.08
N GLU A 34 -5.35 4.63 24.54
CA GLU A 34 -5.38 4.90 23.11
C GLU A 34 -4.29 4.12 22.35
N ALA A 35 -3.11 3.96 22.94
CA ALA A 35 -2.03 3.14 22.38
C ALA A 35 -2.38 1.64 22.35
N GLU A 36 -3.07 1.12 23.38
CA GLU A 36 -3.54 -0.26 23.40
C GLU A 36 -4.67 -0.50 22.38
N ALA A 37 -5.57 0.48 22.21
CA ALA A 37 -6.60 0.46 21.16
C ALA A 37 -6.00 0.57 19.74
N GLU A 38 -4.90 1.29 19.57
CA GLU A 38 -4.15 1.36 18.31
C GLU A 38 -3.43 0.03 18.01
N GLN A 39 -2.85 -0.61 19.03
CA GLN A 39 -2.26 -1.95 18.89
C GLN A 39 -3.28 -3.01 18.51
N GLU A 40 -4.46 -3.05 19.15
CA GLU A 40 -5.53 -3.99 18.80
C GLU A 40 -5.99 -3.79 17.34
N ARG A 41 -6.01 -2.54 16.85
CA ARG A 41 -6.31 -2.23 15.45
C ARG A 41 -5.23 -2.73 14.49
N LEU A 42 -3.96 -2.54 14.82
CA LEU A 42 -2.83 -3.01 14.03
C LEU A 42 -2.78 -4.54 13.99
N GLU A 43 -3.12 -5.20 15.09
CA GLU A 43 -3.21 -6.67 15.16
C GLU A 43 -4.36 -7.22 14.34
N ALA A 44 -5.54 -6.58 14.37
CA ALA A 44 -6.65 -6.96 13.50
C ALA A 44 -6.31 -6.81 12.00
N LEU A 45 -5.52 -5.78 11.65
CA LEU A 45 -5.01 -5.59 10.29
C LEU A 45 -4.00 -6.68 9.91
N ARG A 46 -3.08 -7.03 10.82
CA ARG A 46 -2.10 -8.09 10.63
C ARG A 46 -2.77 -9.45 10.47
N GLU A 47 -3.75 -9.79 11.30
CA GLU A 47 -4.50 -11.05 11.21
C GLU A 47 -5.28 -11.14 9.89
N ALA A 48 -5.88 -10.03 9.43
CA ALA A 48 -6.56 -9.99 8.14
C ALA A 48 -5.59 -10.18 6.96
N GLU A 49 -4.39 -9.63 7.04
CA GLU A 49 -3.33 -9.83 6.05
C GLU A 49 -2.80 -11.27 6.06
N GLU A 50 -2.57 -11.85 7.23
CA GLU A 50 -2.14 -13.24 7.39
C GLU A 50 -3.18 -14.22 6.86
N ARG A 51 -4.48 -14.01 7.12
CA ARG A 51 -5.55 -14.84 6.54
C ARG A 51 -5.60 -14.76 5.02
N ARG A 52 -5.28 -13.60 4.43
CA ARG A 52 -5.16 -13.46 2.97
C ARG A 52 -3.96 -14.23 2.44
N LYS A 53 -2.79 -14.08 3.07
CA LYS A 53 -1.55 -14.77 2.70
C LYS A 53 -1.69 -16.28 2.83
N GLU A 54 -2.29 -16.77 3.92
CA GLU A 54 -2.50 -18.19 4.15
C GLU A 54 -3.48 -18.80 3.15
N LYS A 55 -4.58 -18.09 2.84
CA LYS A 55 -5.49 -18.51 1.78
C LYS A 55 -4.76 -18.59 0.43
N HIS A 56 -3.90 -17.63 0.12
CA HIS A 56 -3.10 -17.64 -1.11
C HIS A 56 -2.13 -18.83 -1.14
N ARG A 57 -1.38 -19.02 -0.06
CA ARG A 57 -0.43 -20.14 0.11
C ARG A 57 -1.11 -21.49 -0.11
N ARG A 58 -2.28 -21.70 0.51
CA ARG A 58 -3.06 -22.92 0.34
C ARG A 58 -3.50 -23.15 -1.11
N MET A 59 -3.93 -22.09 -1.80
CA MET A 59 -4.33 -22.20 -3.21
C MET A 59 -3.13 -22.51 -4.13
N GLU A 60 -1.94 -21.98 -3.82
CA GLU A 60 -0.72 -22.27 -4.57
C GLU A 60 -0.21 -23.71 -4.34
N GLU A 61 -0.32 -24.23 -3.13
CA GLU A 61 0.00 -25.63 -2.82
C GLU A 61 -0.89 -26.60 -3.63
N GLU A 62 -2.20 -26.35 -3.67
CA GLU A 62 -3.13 -27.14 -4.49
C GLU A 62 -2.80 -27.03 -5.99
N ARG A 63 -2.42 -25.84 -6.44
CA ARG A 63 -2.00 -25.58 -7.82
C ARG A 63 -0.70 -26.31 -8.17
N GLU A 64 0.29 -26.31 -7.30
CA GLU A 64 1.57 -27.01 -7.52
C GLU A 64 1.40 -28.53 -7.47
N LYS A 65 0.50 -29.03 -6.61
CA LYS A 65 0.10 -30.45 -6.63
C LYS A 65 -0.51 -30.84 -7.98
N MET A 66 -1.40 -30.03 -8.54
CA MET A 66 -1.94 -30.25 -9.88
C MET A 66 -0.82 -30.20 -10.94
N ARG A 67 0.09 -29.22 -10.86
CA ARG A 67 1.24 -29.13 -11.78
C ARG A 67 2.10 -30.40 -11.71
N GLN A 68 2.37 -30.91 -10.52
CA GLN A 68 3.15 -32.15 -10.35
C GLN A 68 2.42 -33.36 -10.95
N GLN A 69 1.11 -33.49 -10.72
CA GLN A 69 0.31 -34.55 -11.35
C GLN A 69 0.40 -34.51 -12.89
N ILE A 70 0.42 -33.31 -13.48
CA ILE A 70 0.62 -33.15 -14.93
C ILE A 70 2.05 -33.51 -15.35
N ARG A 71 3.07 -33.13 -14.56
CA ARG A 71 4.46 -33.52 -14.82
C ARG A 71 4.60 -35.05 -14.84
N ASP A 72 4.06 -35.71 -13.84
CA ASP A 72 4.12 -37.17 -13.70
C ASP A 72 3.34 -37.87 -14.83
N LYS A 73 2.16 -37.34 -15.19
CA LYS A 73 1.31 -37.92 -16.26
C LYS A 73 1.99 -37.96 -17.62
N TYR A 74 2.84 -36.99 -17.94
CA TYR A 74 3.53 -36.89 -19.23
C TYR A 74 5.05 -37.12 -19.15
N GLY A 75 5.57 -37.53 -17.99
CA GLY A 75 7.01 -37.76 -17.80
C GLY A 75 7.88 -36.50 -17.97
N ILE A 76 7.32 -35.32 -17.69
CA ILE A 76 8.03 -34.04 -17.81
C ILE A 76 8.92 -33.88 -16.58
N LYS A 77 10.24 -33.90 -16.79
CA LYS A 77 11.20 -33.59 -15.73
C LYS A 77 11.08 -32.12 -15.35
N LYS A 78 10.93 -31.83 -14.06
CA LYS A 78 11.05 -30.47 -13.53
C LYS A 78 12.46 -30.00 -13.84
N LYS A 79 12.59 -28.96 -14.67
CA LYS A 79 13.88 -28.31 -14.89
C LYS A 79 14.26 -27.63 -13.56
N GLU A 80 15.44 -27.93 -13.02
CA GLU A 80 15.99 -27.18 -11.89
C GLU A 80 16.07 -25.70 -12.29
N GLU A 81 15.60 -24.83 -11.40
CA GLU A 81 15.52 -23.40 -11.65
C GLU A 81 16.92 -22.77 -11.64
N GLU A 82 17.38 -22.29 -12.80
CA GLU A 82 17.85 -20.92 -12.82
C GLU A 82 16.71 -20.07 -12.26
N LYS A 83 17.00 -19.32 -11.18
CA LYS A 83 16.05 -18.50 -10.43
C LYS A 83 14.95 -17.99 -11.36
N PRO A 84 13.68 -18.30 -11.12
CA PRO A 84 12.61 -17.72 -11.92
C PRO A 84 12.78 -16.22 -11.81
N ALA A 85 12.94 -15.54 -12.94
CA ALA A 85 12.73 -14.10 -13.00
C ALA A 85 11.39 -13.88 -12.32
N GLU A 86 11.39 -13.14 -11.21
CA GLU A 86 10.22 -12.85 -10.38
C GLU A 86 9.07 -12.51 -11.31
N VAL A 87 8.17 -13.47 -11.53
CA VAL A 87 6.97 -13.26 -12.32
C VAL A 87 6.03 -12.54 -11.38
N ASP A 88 6.22 -11.23 -11.35
CA ASP A 88 5.42 -10.25 -10.64
C ASP A 88 3.93 -10.57 -10.80
N ASP A 89 3.33 -11.21 -9.78
CA ASP A 89 1.90 -11.52 -9.72
C ASP A 89 1.03 -10.23 -9.69
N PHE A 90 1.64 -9.04 -9.62
CA PHE A 90 0.96 -7.76 -9.91
C PHE A 90 0.51 -7.60 -11.38
N ALA A 91 0.90 -8.51 -12.28
CA ALA A 91 0.49 -8.49 -13.68
C ALA A 91 -0.91 -9.07 -13.95
N ALA A 92 -1.66 -9.55 -12.93
CA ALA A 92 -3.01 -10.07 -13.13
C ALA A 92 -4.08 -8.98 -13.45
N GLY A 93 -3.73 -7.69 -13.38
CA GLY A 93 -4.68 -6.59 -13.54
C GLY A 93 -4.83 -5.99 -14.94
N SER A 94 -3.84 -6.11 -15.82
CA SER A 94 -3.96 -5.51 -17.17
C SER A 94 -2.96 -6.08 -18.16
N LEU A 95 -3.45 -6.94 -19.05
CA LEU A 95 -2.73 -7.48 -20.21
C LEU A 95 -2.21 -6.40 -21.17
N ASN A 96 -2.72 -5.16 -21.07
CA ASN A 96 -2.41 -4.05 -21.98
C ASN A 96 -1.50 -2.98 -21.38
N ARG A 97 -1.03 -3.13 -20.13
CA ARG A 97 -0.08 -2.19 -19.53
C ARG A 97 1.34 -2.58 -19.93
N ARG A 98 2.14 -1.61 -20.38
CA ARG A 98 3.58 -1.83 -20.63
C ARG A 98 4.23 -2.37 -19.35
N LYS A 99 5.05 -3.40 -19.49
CA LYS A 99 5.83 -3.96 -18.38
C LYS A 99 6.80 -2.88 -17.90
N LYS A 100 6.71 -2.50 -16.62
CA LYS A 100 7.70 -1.64 -15.96
C LYS A 100 8.99 -2.44 -15.78
N THR A 101 10.13 -1.79 -15.91
CA THR A 101 11.42 -2.45 -15.66
C THR A 101 11.57 -2.76 -14.17
N PRO A 102 12.43 -3.71 -13.76
CA PRO A 102 12.68 -3.99 -12.35
C PRO A 102 13.15 -2.75 -11.56
N GLU A 103 13.88 -1.86 -12.22
CA GLU A 103 14.35 -0.58 -11.66
C GLU A 103 13.19 0.42 -11.46
N GLU A 104 12.25 0.49 -12.40
CA GLU A 104 11.05 1.34 -12.27
C GLU A 104 10.08 0.84 -11.18
N ILE A 105 10.04 -0.47 -10.95
CA ILE A 105 9.22 -1.07 -9.88
C ILE A 105 9.86 -0.80 -8.51
N ALA A 106 11.18 -0.94 -8.39
CA ALA A 106 11.91 -0.56 -7.18
C ALA A 106 11.73 0.93 -6.86
N ALA A 107 11.81 1.80 -7.87
CA ALA A 107 11.60 3.23 -7.70
C ALA A 107 10.15 3.59 -7.32
N GLU A 108 9.15 2.86 -7.83
CA GLU A 108 7.74 3.07 -7.45
C GLU A 108 7.45 2.60 -6.02
N ASN A 109 8.06 1.49 -5.59
CA ASN A 109 7.95 0.99 -4.22
C ASN A 109 8.67 1.93 -3.24
N GLU A 110 9.87 2.39 -3.57
CA GLU A 110 10.62 3.36 -2.76
C GLU A 110 9.90 4.72 -2.70
N ALA A 111 9.20 5.11 -3.76
CA ALA A 111 8.34 6.29 -3.76
C ALA A 111 7.03 6.11 -2.98
N ALA A 112 6.51 4.87 -2.87
CA ALA A 112 5.33 4.54 -2.07
C ALA A 112 5.66 4.41 -0.57
N GLU A 113 6.90 4.04 -0.23
CA GLU A 113 7.42 4.02 1.15
C GLU A 113 7.86 5.40 1.66
N GLN A 114 8.00 6.40 0.78
CA GLN A 114 8.23 7.78 1.21
C GLN A 114 6.95 8.41 1.75
N ASP A 115 6.98 8.76 3.04
CA ASP A 115 5.93 9.56 3.68
C ASP A 115 5.65 10.85 2.90
N ASP A 116 4.39 11.30 2.90
CA ASP A 116 3.91 12.49 2.18
C ASP A 116 4.75 13.74 2.51
N LEU A 117 5.23 13.85 3.75
CA LEU A 117 6.10 14.95 4.20
C LEU A 117 7.46 14.92 3.51
N THR A 118 8.06 13.73 3.36
CA THR A 118 9.35 13.54 2.68
C THR A 118 9.22 13.81 1.19
N ARG A 119 8.11 13.37 0.58
CA ARG A 119 7.79 13.66 -0.82
C ARG A 119 7.63 15.17 -1.09
N LEU A 120 6.93 15.87 -0.19
CA LEU A 120 6.76 17.32 -0.27
C LEU A 120 8.11 18.05 -0.12
N ARG A 121 8.93 17.64 0.86
CA ARG A 121 10.28 18.18 1.09
C ARG A 121 11.15 18.05 -0.16
N ASN A 122 11.18 16.87 -0.77
CA ASN A 122 11.97 16.61 -1.97
C ASN A 122 11.49 17.47 -3.15
N THR A 123 10.16 17.62 -3.30
CA THR A 123 9.57 18.48 -4.35
C THR A 123 9.96 19.95 -4.17
N ILE A 124 9.90 20.46 -2.95
CA ILE A 124 10.29 21.85 -2.63
C ILE A 124 11.78 22.06 -2.91
N GLU A 125 12.64 21.12 -2.52
CA GLU A 125 14.08 21.23 -2.76
C GLU A 125 14.41 21.26 -4.25
N THR A 126 13.75 20.44 -5.08
CA THR A 126 13.91 20.51 -6.53
C THR A 126 13.51 21.86 -7.08
N GLN A 127 12.34 22.39 -6.69
CA GLN A 127 11.87 23.71 -7.15
C GLN A 127 12.80 24.84 -6.72
N VAL A 128 13.32 24.80 -5.49
CA VAL A 128 14.27 25.80 -4.99
C VAL A 128 15.58 25.74 -5.78
N ASN A 129 16.09 24.55 -6.10
CA ASN A 129 17.29 24.38 -6.90
C ASN A 129 17.10 24.87 -8.34
N GLU A 130 15.96 24.58 -8.97
CA GLU A 130 15.63 25.08 -10.31
C GLU A 130 15.54 26.62 -10.34
N LEU A 131 14.88 27.22 -9.34
CA LEU A 131 14.80 28.68 -9.19
C LEU A 131 16.18 29.29 -8.98
N LYS A 132 17.00 28.68 -8.13
CA LYS A 132 18.38 29.11 -7.88
C LYS A 132 19.21 29.09 -9.16
N SER A 133 19.20 27.99 -9.92
CA SER A 133 19.89 27.91 -11.21
C SER A 133 19.34 28.90 -12.25
N SER A 134 18.03 29.16 -12.26
CA SER A 134 17.42 30.16 -13.13
C SER A 134 17.86 31.58 -12.79
N ILE A 135 17.97 31.90 -11.50
CA ILE A 135 18.42 33.21 -11.01
C ILE A 135 19.92 33.38 -11.30
N GLU A 136 20.73 32.37 -10.99
CA GLU A 136 22.17 32.38 -11.27
C GLU A 136 22.44 32.53 -12.78
N GLY A 137 21.74 31.78 -13.63
CA GLY A 137 21.86 31.90 -15.09
C GLY A 137 21.45 33.28 -15.63
N LYS A 138 20.46 33.94 -15.00
CA LYS A 138 20.03 35.31 -15.37
C LYS A 138 20.99 36.37 -14.85
N CYS A 139 21.64 36.16 -13.71
CA CYS A 139 22.64 37.10 -13.16
C CYS A 139 23.99 37.05 -13.87
N VAL A 140 24.38 35.93 -14.50
CA VAL A 140 25.65 35.82 -15.25
C VAL A 140 25.58 36.49 -16.64
N LEU A 141 24.38 36.79 -17.13
CA LEU A 141 24.14 37.42 -18.43
C LEU A 141 23.93 38.95 -18.37
N GLN A 142 24.24 39.60 -17.25
CA GLN A 142 24.22 41.07 -17.08
C GLN A 142 25.60 41.66 -16.85
#